data_AF-A0A3S3N4L5-F1
#
_entry.id   AF-A0A3S3N4L5-F1
#
_cell.length_a   1.000
_cell.length_b   1.000
_cell.length_c   1.000
_cell.angle_alpha   90.00
_cell.angle_beta   90.00
_cell.angle_gamma   90.00
#
_symmetry.space_group_name_H-M   'P 1'
#
loop_
_entity.id
_entity.type
_entity.pdbx_description
1 polymer ?
#
loop_
_entity_poly.entity_id
_entity_poly.type
_entity_poly.pdbx_seq_one_letter_code
_entity_poly.pdbx_strand_id
1 'polypeptide(L)'
;MDMIASCNPTDLARLGQVRPRHESTKGAYDQHLNMILGDVEEIVTTVEIDDETYEEIVRTTRRTVPFLFVRGDGVILVSPPLRTA
;
A
#
# COMPACT_ATOMS: atom_id res chain seq x y z
N MET A 1 -6.53 -8.97 -2.89
CA MET A 1 -5.36 -8.67 -3.73
C MET A 1 -4.55 -7.67 -2.94
N ASP A 2 -3.45 -8.08 -2.35
CA ASP A 2 -2.56 -7.18 -1.63
C ASP A 2 -1.67 -6.48 -2.66
N MET A 3 -1.55 -5.16 -2.52
CA MET A 3 -0.70 -4.35 -3.39
C MET A 3 0.36 -3.67 -2.55
N ILE A 4 1.60 -3.69 -3.04
CA ILE A 4 2.70 -2.86 -2.54
C ILE A 4 2.95 -1.76 -3.56
N ALA A 5 2.89 -0.52 -3.09
CA ALA A 5 3.16 0.67 -3.87
C ALA A 5 4.19 1.56 -3.16
N SER A 6 5.07 2.19 -3.94
CA SER A 6 5.89 3.28 -3.45
C SER A 6 5.03 4.53 -3.31
N CYS A 7 5.02 5.14 -2.12
CA CYS A 7 4.35 6.42 -1.90
C CYS A 7 5.15 7.61 -2.44
N ASN A 8 6.45 7.44 -2.71
CA ASN A 8 7.33 8.47 -3.25
C ASN A 8 8.54 7.83 -3.96
N PRO A 9 8.77 8.07 -5.26
CA PRO A 9 9.88 7.45 -5.99
C PRO A 9 11.27 7.82 -5.46
N THR A 10 11.39 8.89 -4.68
CA THR A 10 12.66 9.33 -4.07
C THR A 10 12.88 8.79 -2.65
N ASP A 11 11.86 8.18 -2.02
CA ASP A 11 11.87 7.87 -0.60
C ASP A 11 11.43 6.42 -0.34
N LEU A 12 12.42 5.51 -0.31
CA LEU A 12 12.23 4.10 0.02
C LEU A 12 11.81 3.89 1.48
N ALA A 13 11.99 4.90 2.34
CA ALA A 13 11.59 4.84 3.74
C ALA A 13 10.06 4.81 3.89
N ARG A 14 9.29 5.12 2.84
CA ARG A 14 7.83 5.14 2.87
C ARG A 14 7.20 4.15 1.89
N LEU A 15 6.80 3.00 2.41
CA LEU A 15 6.09 1.96 1.66
C LEU A 15 4.59 2.00 1.96
N GLY A 16 3.78 1.99 0.91
CA GLY A 16 2.33 1.85 0.99
C GLY A 16 1.91 0.43 0.67
N GLN A 17 1.12 -0.19 1.54
CA GLN A 17 0.45 -1.45 1.26
C GLN A 17 -1.07 -1.21 1.24
N VAL A 18 -1.73 -1.62 0.15
CA VAL A 18 -3.19 -1.54 0.03
C VAL A 18 -3.76 -2.94 0.12
N ARG A 19 -4.67 -3.16 1.08
CA ARG A 19 -5.36 -4.44 1.30
C ARG A 19 -6.88 -4.26 1.17
N PRO A 20 -7.57 -5.02 0.31
CA PRO A 20 -9.03 -5.00 0.24
C PRO A 20 -9.63 -5.72 1.44
N ARG A 21 -10.71 -5.17 2.01
CA ARG A 21 -11.40 -5.77 3.16
C ARG A 21 -12.42 -6.84 2.77
N HIS A 22 -12.94 -6.78 1.55
CA HIS A 22 -13.93 -7.73 1.03
C HIS A 22 -13.46 -8.35 -0.29
N GLU A 23 -13.58 -9.68 -0.40
CA GLU A 23 -13.20 -10.47 -1.58
C GLU A 23 -14.02 -10.09 -2.84
N SER A 24 -15.22 -9.53 -2.64
CA SER A 24 -16.22 -9.30 -3.68
C SER A 24 -16.10 -7.97 -4.44
N THR A 25 -15.32 -7.00 -3.97
CA THR A 25 -15.13 -5.72 -4.70
C THR A 25 -13.85 -5.79 -5.54
N LYS A 26 -13.92 -6.50 -6.67
CA LYS A 26 -12.85 -6.49 -7.67
C LYS A 26 -12.80 -5.12 -8.33
N GLY A 27 -11.69 -4.42 -8.10
CA GLY A 27 -11.37 -3.19 -8.80
C GLY A 27 -11.17 -3.39 -10.30
N ALA A 28 -11.30 -2.30 -11.04
CA ALA A 28 -10.88 -2.26 -12.44
C ALA A 28 -9.40 -1.90 -12.53
N TYR A 29 -8.70 -2.43 -13.53
CA TYR A 29 -7.32 -2.07 -13.85
C TYR A 29 -7.10 -1.94 -15.36
N ASP A 30 -6.08 -1.19 -15.76
CA ASP A 30 -5.67 -1.02 -17.16
C ASP A 30 -4.25 -1.57 -17.42
N GLN A 31 -3.76 -1.38 -18.65
CA GLN A 31 -2.43 -1.82 -19.08
C GLN A 31 -1.27 -1.11 -18.34
N HIS A 32 -1.53 0.06 -17.76
CA HIS A 32 -0.55 0.81 -16.99
C HIS A 32 -0.57 0.40 -15.52
N LEU A 33 -1.48 -0.51 -15.12
CA LEU A 33 -1.75 -0.87 -13.73
C LEU A 33 -2.34 0.27 -12.91
N ASN A 34 -3.01 1.24 -13.55
CA ASN A 34 -3.91 2.13 -12.80
C ASN A 34 -5.07 1.29 -12.27
N MET A 35 -5.48 1.51 -11.02
CA MET A 35 -6.53 0.73 -10.38
C MET A 35 -7.53 1.60 -9.65
N ILE A 36 -8.80 1.19 -9.69
CA ILE A 36 -9.84 1.72 -8.81
C ILE A 36 -10.23 0.61 -7.87
N LEU A 37 -10.01 0.80 -6.57
CA LEU A 37 -10.31 -0.17 -5.53
C LEU A 37 -11.43 0.35 -4.63
N GLY A 38 -12.34 -0.53 -4.23
CA GLY A 38 -13.40 -0.23 -3.28
C GLY A 38 -13.16 -0.94 -1.95
N ASP A 39 -13.49 -0.25 -0.86
CA ASP A 39 -13.39 -0.70 0.52
C ASP A 39 -12.03 -1.33 0.88
N VAL A 40 -11.00 -0.46 0.91
CA VAL A 40 -9.62 -0.87 1.17
C VAL A 40 -9.07 -0.29 2.46
N GLU A 41 -8.14 -1.02 3.05
CA GLU A 41 -7.25 -0.57 4.12
C GLU A 41 -5.89 -0.23 3.51
N GLU A 42 -5.46 1.02 3.65
CA GLU A 42 -4.13 1.44 3.31
C GLU A 42 -3.25 1.46 4.56
N ILE A 43 -2.08 0.86 4.43
CA ILE A 43 -1.09 0.71 5.47
C ILE A 43 0.17 1.42 4.98
N VAL A 44 0.56 2.50 5.64
CA VAL A 44 1.77 3.25 5.33
C VAL A 44 2.81 2.92 6.39
N THR A 45 3.93 2.36 5.95
CA THR A 45 5.10 2.12 6.80
C THR A 45 6.14 3.19 6.53
N THR A 46 6.52 3.94 7.56
CA THR A 46 7.60 4.93 7.52
C THR A 46 8.76 4.48 8.40
N VAL A 47 9.98 4.57 7.89
CA VAL A 47 11.20 4.39 8.66
C VAL A 47 11.76 5.77 8.96
N GLU A 48 11.82 6.13 10.23
CA GLU A 48 12.43 7.37 10.73
C GLU A 48 13.74 7.02 11.43
N ILE A 49 14.77 7.84 11.27
CA ILE A 49 16.05 7.68 11.99
C ILE A 49 16.04 8.70 13.14
N ASP A 50 16.33 8.23 14.35
CA ASP A 50 16.50 9.11 15.51
C ASP A 50 17.84 9.86 15.41
N ASP A 51 17.81 11.20 15.50
CA ASP A 51 19.00 12.04 15.33
C ASP A 51 20.01 11.93 16.50
N GLU A 52 19.61 11.42 17.66
CA GLU A 52 20.45 11.28 18.85
C GLU A 52 21.02 9.86 19.00
N THR A 53 20.19 8.84 18.77
CA THR A 53 20.57 7.44 18.97
C THR A 53 20.93 6.71 17.67
N TYR A 54 20.62 7.30 16.51
CA TYR A 54 20.76 6.68 15.17
C TYR A 54 19.99 5.36 15.03
N GLU A 55 18.95 5.15 15.85
CA GLU A 55 18.10 3.97 15.77
C GLU A 55 17.02 4.15 14.68
N GLU A 56 16.68 3.05 13.99
CA GLU A 56 15.59 3.01 13.03
C GLU A 56 14.25 2.78 13.74
N ILE A 57 13.36 3.76 13.67
CA ILE A 57 12.01 3.69 14.22
C ILE A 57 11.03 3.40 13.09
N VAL A 58 10.47 2.19 13.08
CA VAL A 58 9.44 1.79 12.12
C VAL A 58 8.06 2.19 12.64
N ARG A 59 7.38 3.06 11.91
CA ARG A 59 5.99 3.48 12.19
C ARG A 59 5.05 2.92 11.15
N THR A 60 3.91 2.41 11.60
CA THR A 60 2.85 1.91 10.73
C THR A 60 1.56 2.67 10.98
N THR A 61 1.05 3.33 9.95
CA THR A 61 -0.25 4.03 9.99
C THR A 61 -1.25 3.30 9.12
N ARG A 62 -2.46 3.07 9.63
CA ARG A 62 -3.54 2.38 8.91
C ARG A 62 -4.71 3.34 8.70
N ARG A 63 -5.27 3.34 7.49
CA ARG A 63 -6.48 4.11 7.18
C ARG A 63 -7.42 3.29 6.31
N THR A 64 -8.71 3.34 6.63
CA THR A 64 -9.76 2.73 5.80
C THR A 64 -10.33 3.77 4.86
N VAL A 65 -10.37 3.45 3.57
CA VAL A 65 -10.92 4.34 2.54
C VAL A 65 -11.98 3.58 1.71
N PRO A 66 -13.17 4.18 1.52
CA PRO A 66 -14.27 3.52 0.81
C PRO A 66 -13.97 3.36 -0.69
N PHE A 67 -13.24 4.30 -1.30
CA PHE A 67 -12.77 4.19 -2.68
C PHE A 67 -11.38 4.81 -2.80
N LEU A 68 -10.50 4.13 -3.53
CA LEU A 68 -9.12 4.56 -3.75
C LEU A 68 -8.76 4.40 -5.24
N PHE A 69 -8.26 5.48 -5.83
CA PHE A 69 -7.59 5.43 -7.13
C PHE A 69 -6.09 5.28 -6.92
N VAL A 70 -5.49 4.28 -7.54
CA VAL A 70 -4.05 4.03 -7.52
C VAL A 70 -3.48 4.25 -8.92
N ARG A 71 -2.41 5.04 -9.01
CA ARG A 71 -1.67 5.26 -10.24
C ARG A 71 -0.63 4.15 -10.43
N GLY A 72 -0.56 3.59 -11.62
CA GLY A 72 0.28 2.45 -11.94
C GLY A 72 1.79 2.66 -11.79
N ASP A 73 2.27 3.88 -11.98
CA ASP A 73 3.71 4.22 -11.86
C ASP A 73 4.30 3.91 -10.48
N GLY A 74 3.47 3.90 -9.43
CA GLY A 74 3.90 3.58 -8.06
C GLY A 74 3.73 2.12 -7.68
N VAL A 75 3.08 1.28 -8.50
CA VAL A 75 2.79 -0.11 -8.18
C VAL A 75 4.04 -0.96 -8.39
N ILE A 76 4.48 -1.65 -7.33
CA ILE A 76 5.67 -2.51 -7.35
C ILE A 76 5.27 -3.98 -7.51
N LEU A 77 4.32 -4.45 -6.70
CA LEU A 77 3.90 -5.84 -6.67
C LEU A 77 2.40 -5.93 -6.38
N VAL A 78 1.75 -6.86 -7.05
CA VAL A 78 0.36 -7.27 -6.79
C VAL A 78 0.34 -8.77 -6.52
N SER A 79 -0.23 -9.18 -5.40
CA SER A 79 -0.36 -10.59 -5.01
C SER A 79 -1.77 -10.91 -4.51
N PRO A 80 -2.22 -12.17 -4.60
CA PRO A 80 -3.43 -12.58 -3.89
C PRO A 80 -3.23 -12.42 -2.36
N PRO A 81 -4.32 -12.17 -1.60
CA PRO A 81 -4.20 -12.12 -0.15
C PRO A 81 -3.67 -13.46 0.37
N LEU A 82 -2.86 -13.42 1.43
CA LEU A 82 -2.39 -14.63 2.10
C LEU A 82 -3.61 -15.44 2.55
N ARG A 83 -3.81 -16.63 1.97
CA ARG A 83 -4.78 -17.58 2.48
C ARG A 83 -4.33 -18.00 3.87
N THR A 84 -4.99 -17.47 4.90
CA THR A 84 -4.92 -18.05 6.23
C THR A 84 -5.67 -19.37 6.13
N ALA A 85 -4.93 -20.49 6.23
CA ALA A 85 -5.51 -21.83 6.29
C ALA A 85 -6.22 -22.05 7.63
#